data_AF-A0A150AQV7-F1
#
_entry.id   AF-A0A150AQV7-F1
#
_cell.length_a   1.000
_cell.length_b   1.000
_cell.length_c   1.000
_cell.angle_alpha   90.00
_cell.angle_beta   90.00
_cell.angle_gamma   90.00
#
_symmetry.space_group_name_H-M   'P 1'
#
loop_
_entity.id
_entity.type
_entity.pdbx_description
1 polymer ?
#
loop_
_entity_poly.entity_id
_entity_poly.type
_entity_poly.pdbx_seq_one_letter_code
_entity_poly.pdbx_strand_id
1 'polypeptide(L)'
;MHYLSINEVKDMCYTSTYHIKDFLLDQKEVFPYHINILFDQVKSGKVRHEGINAFVRKNSSRLHIVAKECDLLSNTVEGFPIKVPQFPHFRTAEHLFQCVKFDPLKGDDIIDKQLLIIDQTSGLGAKQVGDRKDDMRMFWRSSWIMKDWEMRDLPFDQYKEKHWEALTEIINGFWYALLMKLANNRKEFGKVLLKNGAVKQSPIVEIELDQNAPSTFWGTRIESNGMLRGLNIGGKLLARLRDLYRLELLQKKGTFNLLMVQPPFNIEIFGGPIPEVNYNE
;
A
#
# COMPACT_ATOMS: atom_id res chain seq x y z
N MET A 1 -8.22 12.92 11.58
CA MET A 1 -7.47 11.96 10.75
C MET A 1 -6.12 12.56 10.37
N HIS A 2 -5.01 11.83 10.50
CA HIS A 2 -3.66 12.32 10.12
C HIS A 2 -3.32 11.89 8.70
N TYR A 3 -3.20 12.87 7.80
CA TYR A 3 -2.63 12.70 6.46
C TYR A 3 -1.15 13.11 6.47
N LEU A 4 -0.36 12.54 5.57
CA LEU A 4 1.08 12.83 5.51
C LEU A 4 1.31 14.20 4.89
N SER A 5 2.16 15.00 5.54
CA SER A 5 2.72 16.22 4.97
C SER A 5 3.78 15.93 3.92
N ILE A 6 4.09 16.92 3.08
CA ILE A 6 5.16 16.86 2.07
C ILE A 6 6.51 16.41 2.68
N ASN A 7 6.82 16.87 3.89
CA ASN A 7 8.08 16.53 4.56
C ASN A 7 8.08 15.08 5.07
N GLU A 8 6.97 14.59 5.64
CA GLU A 8 6.84 13.17 6.02
C GLU A 8 6.95 12.23 4.81
N VAL A 9 6.46 12.67 3.64
CA VAL A 9 6.57 11.93 2.37
C VAL A 9 8.01 11.91 1.87
N LYS A 10 8.73 13.04 1.92
CA LYS A 10 10.18 13.09 1.62
C LYS A 10 10.95 12.11 2.50
N ASP A 11 10.74 12.16 3.83
CA ASP A 11 11.38 11.27 4.80
C ASP A 11 11.08 9.79 4.53
N MET A 12 9.83 9.45 4.17
CA MET A 12 9.47 8.09 3.76
C MET A 12 10.17 7.62 2.48
N CYS A 13 10.39 8.51 1.51
CA CYS A 13 10.99 8.19 0.21
C CYS A 13 12.54 8.12 0.24
N TYR A 14 13.23 8.72 1.22
CA TYR A 14 14.70 8.69 1.28
C TYR A 14 15.34 7.32 1.56
N THR A 15 14.57 6.29 1.93
CA THR A 15 15.08 4.95 2.28
C THR A 15 14.66 3.87 1.26
N SER A 16 15.63 3.23 0.60
CA SER A 16 15.39 2.44 -0.63
C SER A 16 16.09 1.07 -0.77
N THR A 17 16.95 0.68 0.18
CA THR A 17 17.75 -0.56 0.11
C THR A 17 17.97 -1.23 1.46
N TYR A 18 17.78 -2.55 1.53
CA TYR A 18 18.07 -3.39 2.70
C TYR A 18 18.76 -4.69 2.27
N HIS A 19 19.68 -5.26 3.05
CA HIS A 19 20.11 -6.66 2.83
C HIS A 19 19.18 -7.62 3.56
N ILE A 20 18.84 -8.76 2.95
CA ILE A 20 18.06 -9.82 3.61
C ILE A 20 18.70 -10.26 4.92
N LYS A 21 20.02 -10.44 4.97
CA LYS A 21 20.72 -10.81 6.22
C LYS A 21 20.52 -9.78 7.33
N ASP A 22 20.59 -8.49 7.02
CA ASP A 22 20.53 -7.42 8.03
C ASP A 22 19.06 -7.16 8.43
N PHE A 23 18.12 -7.31 7.48
CA PHE A 23 16.67 -7.37 7.73
C PHE A 23 16.28 -8.50 8.70
N LEU A 24 16.90 -9.68 8.58
CA LEU A 24 16.67 -10.81 9.49
C LEU A 24 17.40 -10.69 10.85
N LEU A 25 18.33 -9.74 10.97
CA LEU A 25 19.20 -9.53 12.14
C LEU A 25 18.88 -8.27 12.95
N ASP A 26 18.08 -7.33 12.42
CA ASP A 26 17.61 -6.18 13.19
C ASP A 26 16.94 -6.66 14.49
N GLN A 27 17.50 -6.29 15.63
CA GLN A 27 17.03 -6.79 16.94
C GLN A 27 15.68 -6.21 17.35
N LYS A 28 15.16 -5.22 16.61
CA LYS A 28 13.75 -4.83 16.63
C LYS A 28 12.82 -5.91 16.09
N GLU A 29 13.30 -7.07 15.61
CA GLU A 29 12.46 -8.16 15.09
C GLU A 29 12.72 -9.55 15.71
N VAL A 30 11.68 -10.16 16.30
CA VAL A 30 11.59 -11.61 16.61
C VAL A 30 10.13 -12.05 16.53
N PHE A 31 9.87 -13.22 15.92
CA PHE A 31 8.71 -13.53 15.08
C PHE A 31 7.56 -14.42 15.67
N PRO A 32 7.13 -15.64 15.14
CA PRO A 32 7.82 -16.78 14.44
C PRO A 32 7.80 -17.00 12.88
N TYR A 33 8.85 -17.59 12.26
CA TYR A 33 9.06 -17.96 10.81
C TYR A 33 10.57 -17.98 10.42
N HIS A 34 10.93 -18.17 9.15
CA HIS A 34 12.21 -18.80 8.80
C HIS A 34 12.34 -18.98 7.27
N ILE A 35 13.38 -18.41 6.66
CA ILE A 35 13.39 -18.11 5.22
C ILE A 35 14.27 -19.03 4.35
N ASN A 36 15.14 -19.86 4.95
CA ASN A 36 16.14 -20.63 4.20
C ASN A 36 15.51 -21.72 3.30
N ILE A 37 14.36 -22.30 3.64
CA ILE A 37 13.66 -23.25 2.75
C ILE A 37 13.24 -22.57 1.45
N LEU A 38 12.81 -21.30 1.49
CA LEU A 38 12.48 -20.53 0.30
C LEU A 38 13.72 -20.34 -0.58
N PHE A 39 14.87 -20.02 0.03
CA PHE A 39 16.13 -19.87 -0.70
C PHE A 39 16.68 -21.19 -1.25
N ASP A 40 16.52 -22.31 -0.54
CA ASP A 40 16.91 -23.63 -1.03
C ASP A 40 15.97 -24.11 -2.17
N GLN A 41 14.68 -23.75 -2.13
CA GLN A 41 13.72 -24.05 -3.19
C GLN A 41 13.90 -23.17 -4.44
N VAL A 42 14.28 -21.89 -4.28
CA VAL A 42 14.67 -21.01 -5.39
C VAL A 42 16.00 -21.46 -6.00
N LYS A 43 17.03 -21.76 -5.18
CA LYS A 43 18.31 -22.29 -5.66
C LYS A 43 18.21 -23.67 -6.33
N SER A 44 17.22 -24.49 -5.96
CA SER A 44 16.94 -25.78 -6.59
C SER A 44 15.89 -25.73 -7.70
N GLY A 45 15.42 -24.54 -8.10
CA GLY A 45 14.46 -24.36 -9.20
C GLY A 45 13.07 -24.94 -8.97
N LYS A 46 12.74 -25.34 -7.72
CA LYS A 46 11.46 -25.98 -7.35
C LYS A 46 10.31 -24.98 -7.16
N VAL A 47 10.63 -23.71 -6.92
CA VAL A 47 9.67 -22.60 -6.84
C VAL A 47 10.06 -21.58 -7.89
N ARG A 48 9.14 -21.30 -8.84
CA ARG A 48 9.27 -20.19 -9.79
C ARG A 48 8.83 -18.88 -9.13
N HIS A 49 9.28 -17.76 -9.66
CA HIS A 49 9.13 -16.43 -9.05
C HIS A 49 7.68 -16.01 -8.77
N GLU A 50 6.71 -16.61 -9.45
CA GLU A 50 5.27 -16.37 -9.35
C GLU A 50 4.68 -16.63 -7.94
N GLY A 51 5.40 -17.31 -7.04
CA GLY A 51 4.89 -17.72 -5.72
C GLY A 51 5.26 -16.84 -4.51
N ILE A 52 5.93 -15.69 -4.70
CA ILE A 52 6.50 -14.88 -3.60
C ILE A 52 5.56 -13.76 -3.12
N ASN A 53 4.33 -14.10 -2.74
CA ASN A 53 3.48 -13.25 -1.89
C ASN A 53 3.69 -13.68 -0.43
N ALA A 54 4.46 -12.93 0.37
CA ALA A 54 4.54 -13.15 1.82
C ALA A 54 5.21 -11.99 2.60
N PHE A 55 4.54 -11.53 3.66
CA PHE A 55 5.14 -10.75 4.75
C PHE A 55 5.79 -11.69 5.80
N VAL A 56 6.94 -11.32 6.38
CA VAL A 56 7.90 -12.26 7.01
C VAL A 56 7.87 -12.27 8.55
N ARG A 57 8.23 -13.41 9.17
CA ARG A 57 8.24 -13.66 10.63
C ARG A 57 9.45 -14.60 11.02
N LYS A 58 9.98 -14.65 12.27
CA LYS A 58 11.23 -15.38 12.80
C LYS A 58 11.12 -16.22 14.14
N ASN A 59 11.30 -17.56 14.25
CA ASN A 59 11.50 -18.24 15.59
C ASN A 59 12.42 -19.49 15.65
N SER A 60 13.33 -19.43 16.61
CA SER A 60 13.96 -20.46 17.46
C SER A 60 14.47 -21.82 16.93
N SER A 61 13.91 -22.53 15.94
CA SER A 61 14.58 -23.75 15.43
C SER A 61 14.12 -24.40 14.11
N ARG A 62 12.89 -24.22 13.60
CA ARG A 62 12.47 -24.85 12.32
C ARG A 62 11.64 -23.96 11.39
N LEU A 63 11.87 -24.20 10.09
CA LEU A 63 11.33 -23.41 8.99
C LEU A 63 9.93 -23.86 8.58
N HIS A 64 9.05 -22.88 8.37
CA HIS A 64 7.67 -23.02 7.92
C HIS A 64 7.30 -21.76 7.10
N ILE A 65 6.13 -21.73 6.45
CA ILE A 65 5.62 -20.59 5.65
C ILE A 65 4.38 -20.02 6.35
N VAL A 66 4.40 -18.77 6.86
CA VAL A 66 3.26 -18.26 7.66
C VAL A 66 2.13 -17.87 6.73
N ALA A 67 1.13 -18.75 6.66
CA ALA A 67 -0.27 -18.50 6.35
C ALA A 67 -0.64 -17.61 5.14
N LYS A 68 -1.64 -18.10 4.41
CA LYS A 68 -2.57 -17.40 3.50
C LYS A 68 -3.18 -16.09 4.06
N GLU A 69 -2.90 -15.76 5.32
CA GLU A 69 -3.34 -14.57 6.04
C GLU A 69 -2.41 -13.36 5.90
N CYS A 70 -1.16 -13.53 5.46
CA CYS A 70 -0.28 -12.39 5.20
C CYS A 70 -0.70 -11.65 3.91
N ASP A 71 -1.12 -12.38 2.88
CA ASP A 71 -1.65 -11.83 1.62
C ASP A 71 -2.85 -10.91 1.84
N LEU A 72 -3.60 -11.14 2.93
CA LEU A 72 -4.73 -10.33 3.38
C LEU A 72 -4.34 -8.88 3.72
N LEU A 73 -3.05 -8.58 3.92
CA LEU A 73 -2.53 -7.21 4.05
C LEU A 73 -2.56 -6.44 2.72
N SER A 74 -2.35 -7.10 1.57
CA SER A 74 -2.29 -6.43 0.26
C SER A 74 -3.56 -5.63 -0.01
N ASN A 75 -3.43 -4.51 -0.70
CA ASN A 75 -4.56 -3.72 -1.16
C ASN A 75 -5.36 -4.41 -2.28
N THR A 76 -4.73 -5.33 -3.01
CA THR A 76 -5.33 -6.07 -4.13
C THR A 76 -6.20 -7.25 -3.69
N VAL A 77 -6.12 -7.66 -2.42
CA VAL A 77 -6.80 -8.85 -1.90
C VAL A 77 -8.29 -8.60 -1.61
N GLU A 78 -9.09 -9.61 -1.89
CA GLU A 78 -10.53 -9.64 -1.61
C GLU A 78 -10.83 -10.06 -0.16
N GLY A 79 -12.13 -10.10 0.20
CA GLY A 79 -12.59 -10.44 1.55
C GLY A 79 -12.66 -9.27 2.53
N PHE A 80 -12.24 -8.07 2.10
CA PHE A 80 -12.37 -6.82 2.87
C PHE A 80 -13.08 -5.75 2.03
N PRO A 81 -14.39 -5.94 1.74
CA PRO A 81 -15.13 -4.98 0.93
C PRO A 81 -15.13 -3.61 1.60
N ILE A 82 -15.03 -2.57 0.79
CA ILE A 82 -15.13 -1.18 1.21
C ILE A 82 -16.46 -0.65 0.75
N LYS A 83 -17.27 -0.18 1.70
CA LYS A 83 -18.48 0.57 1.42
C LYS A 83 -18.14 2.05 1.47
N VAL A 84 -18.69 2.82 0.55
CA VAL A 84 -18.70 4.28 0.62
C VAL A 84 -20.16 4.67 0.47
N PRO A 85 -20.72 5.56 1.31
CA PRO A 85 -22.10 6.03 1.13
C PRO A 85 -22.33 6.54 -0.30
N GLN A 86 -23.56 6.35 -0.79
CA GLN A 86 -24.02 6.62 -2.16
C GLN A 86 -23.33 5.87 -3.32
N PHE A 87 -22.30 5.06 -3.10
CA PHE A 87 -21.58 4.35 -4.17
C PHE A 87 -21.66 2.82 -4.05
N PRO A 88 -21.46 2.05 -5.14
CA PRO A 88 -21.40 0.59 -5.06
C PRO A 88 -20.21 0.12 -4.20
N HIS A 89 -20.28 -1.10 -3.67
CA HIS A 89 -19.22 -1.66 -2.86
C HIS A 89 -17.95 -1.92 -3.70
N PHE A 90 -16.80 -1.41 -3.23
CA PHE A 90 -15.49 -1.72 -3.81
C PHE A 90 -15.00 -3.05 -3.23
N ARG A 91 -14.65 -4.02 -4.08
CA ARG A 91 -14.24 -5.37 -3.64
C ARG A 91 -12.94 -5.38 -2.83
N THR A 92 -12.02 -4.47 -3.16
CA THR A 92 -10.67 -4.37 -2.56
C THR A 92 -10.25 -2.90 -2.44
N ALA A 93 -9.18 -2.62 -1.67
CA ALA A 93 -8.63 -1.27 -1.57
C ALA A 93 -8.00 -0.78 -2.88
N GLU A 94 -7.51 -1.68 -3.75
CA GLU A 94 -7.06 -1.33 -5.10
C GLU A 94 -8.21 -0.78 -5.96
N HIS A 95 -9.44 -1.34 -5.88
CA HIS A 95 -10.57 -0.81 -6.67
C HIS A 95 -10.86 0.65 -6.31
N LEU A 96 -10.97 0.95 -5.00
CA LEU A 96 -11.16 2.33 -4.53
C LEU A 96 -9.97 3.22 -4.95
N PHE A 97 -8.74 2.77 -4.70
CA PHE A 97 -7.55 3.54 -5.03
C PHE A 97 -7.46 3.86 -6.53
N GLN A 98 -7.79 2.93 -7.41
CA GLN A 98 -7.78 3.16 -8.86
C GLN A 98 -8.84 4.18 -9.29
N CYS A 99 -10.04 4.14 -8.71
CA CYS A 99 -11.07 5.15 -8.98
C CYS A 99 -10.67 6.56 -8.49
N VAL A 100 -9.96 6.66 -7.37
CA VAL A 100 -9.47 7.93 -6.79
C VAL A 100 -8.41 8.64 -7.66
N LYS A 101 -7.64 7.89 -8.47
CA LYS A 101 -6.50 8.42 -9.27
C LYS A 101 -6.88 9.40 -10.37
N PHE A 102 -8.11 9.36 -10.84
CA PHE A 102 -8.49 10.06 -12.06
C PHE A 102 -8.81 11.53 -11.84
N ASP A 103 -8.68 12.27 -12.93
CA ASP A 103 -8.99 13.69 -12.99
C ASP A 103 -10.50 13.89 -13.23
N PRO A 104 -11.26 14.48 -12.28
CA PRO A 104 -12.69 14.73 -12.50
C PRO A 104 -12.96 15.67 -13.67
N LEU A 105 -12.00 16.52 -14.05
CA LEU A 105 -12.14 17.46 -15.17
C LEU A 105 -12.25 16.78 -16.54
N LYS A 106 -12.01 15.47 -16.62
CA LYS A 106 -12.17 14.66 -17.84
C LYS A 106 -13.61 14.18 -18.09
N GLY A 107 -14.55 14.40 -17.16
CA GLY A 107 -15.97 14.09 -17.37
C GLY A 107 -16.27 12.59 -17.60
N ASP A 108 -17.19 12.32 -18.52
CA ASP A 108 -17.83 11.01 -18.71
C ASP A 108 -16.84 9.85 -18.99
N ASP A 109 -15.76 10.11 -19.74
CA ASP A 109 -14.70 9.12 -20.01
C ASP A 109 -14.12 8.49 -18.73
N ILE A 110 -14.05 9.26 -17.64
CA ILE A 110 -13.58 8.79 -16.34
C ILE A 110 -14.65 8.03 -15.58
N ILE A 111 -15.92 8.41 -15.71
CA ILE A 111 -17.04 7.70 -15.09
C ILE A 111 -17.13 6.29 -15.68
N ASP A 112 -17.11 6.16 -17.02
CA ASP A 112 -17.08 4.88 -17.72
C ASP A 112 -15.88 4.03 -17.28
N LYS A 113 -14.71 4.64 -17.13
CA LYS A 113 -13.51 3.92 -16.67
C LYS A 113 -13.59 3.49 -15.21
N GLN A 114 -14.16 4.30 -14.31
CA GLN A 114 -14.43 3.91 -12.93
C GLN A 114 -15.45 2.75 -12.88
N LEU A 115 -16.44 2.73 -13.77
CA LEU A 115 -17.40 1.63 -13.91
C LEU A 115 -16.71 0.34 -14.40
N LEU A 116 -15.81 0.43 -15.39
CA LEU A 116 -14.98 -0.69 -15.83
C LEU A 116 -14.06 -1.24 -14.72
N ILE A 117 -13.59 -0.39 -13.81
CA ILE A 117 -12.75 -0.80 -12.66
C ILE A 117 -13.57 -1.48 -11.58
N ILE A 118 -14.76 -0.99 -11.24
CA ILE A 118 -15.58 -1.60 -10.17
C ILE A 118 -16.21 -2.93 -10.59
N ASP A 119 -16.41 -3.14 -11.90
CA ASP A 119 -16.85 -4.41 -12.49
C ASP A 119 -15.76 -5.50 -12.45
N GLN A 120 -14.48 -5.14 -12.28
CA GLN A 120 -13.41 -6.13 -12.18
C GLN A 120 -13.66 -7.10 -11.03
N THR A 121 -13.37 -8.38 -11.27
CA THR A 121 -13.59 -9.43 -10.28
C THR A 121 -12.53 -9.43 -9.18
N SER A 122 -11.31 -9.02 -9.49
CA SER A 122 -10.14 -9.05 -8.60
C SER A 122 -9.39 -7.72 -8.57
N GLY A 123 -8.67 -7.46 -7.46
CA GLY A 123 -7.87 -6.24 -7.33
C GLY A 123 -6.77 -6.10 -8.38
N LEU A 124 -6.19 -7.21 -8.86
CA LEU A 124 -5.20 -7.16 -9.94
C LEU A 124 -5.82 -6.73 -11.28
N GLY A 125 -7.06 -7.16 -11.58
CA GLY A 125 -7.81 -6.67 -12.74
C GLY A 125 -8.09 -5.17 -12.63
N ALA A 126 -8.57 -4.71 -11.47
CA ALA A 126 -8.73 -3.27 -11.19
C ALA A 126 -7.41 -2.49 -11.36
N LYS A 127 -6.28 -3.07 -10.93
CA LYS A 127 -4.95 -2.47 -11.11
C LYS A 127 -4.60 -2.30 -12.59
N GLN A 128 -4.83 -3.34 -13.40
CA GLN A 128 -4.54 -3.35 -14.84
C GLN A 128 -5.41 -2.36 -15.64
N VAL A 129 -6.72 -2.30 -15.36
CA VAL A 129 -7.63 -1.36 -16.05
C VAL A 129 -7.31 0.10 -15.65
N GLY A 130 -6.95 0.32 -14.38
CA GLY A 130 -6.60 1.64 -13.87
C GLY A 130 -5.24 2.17 -14.34
N ASP A 131 -4.29 1.30 -14.69
CA ASP A 131 -2.92 1.66 -15.11
C ASP A 131 -2.81 2.21 -16.55
N ARG A 132 -3.73 3.10 -16.95
CA ARG A 132 -3.55 3.98 -18.11
C ARG A 132 -3.25 5.39 -17.63
N LYS A 133 -2.05 5.85 -17.95
CA LYS A 133 -1.44 7.07 -17.37
C LYS A 133 -2.16 8.35 -17.80
N ASP A 134 -2.67 8.40 -19.02
CA ASP A 134 -3.27 9.63 -19.57
C ASP A 134 -4.57 10.08 -18.89
N ASP A 135 -5.21 9.20 -18.13
CA ASP A 135 -6.47 9.42 -17.42
C ASP A 135 -6.30 9.83 -15.97
N MET A 136 -5.09 9.62 -15.43
CA MET A 136 -4.74 10.04 -14.09
C MET A 136 -4.70 11.57 -14.00
N ARG A 137 -4.94 12.10 -12.79
CA ARG A 137 -4.68 13.51 -12.46
C ARG A 137 -3.33 13.95 -13.02
N MET A 138 -3.24 15.18 -13.53
CA MET A 138 -2.06 15.68 -14.25
C MET A 138 -0.72 15.32 -13.58
N PHE A 139 -0.66 15.44 -12.26
CA PHE A 139 0.52 15.19 -11.44
C PHE A 139 0.75 13.70 -11.09
N TRP A 140 -0.28 12.85 -11.18
CA TRP A 140 -0.24 11.42 -10.85
C TRP A 140 0.25 10.54 -12.01
N ARG A 141 0.36 11.10 -13.22
CA ARG A 141 0.89 10.44 -14.40
C ARG A 141 2.28 9.85 -14.12
N SER A 142 2.42 8.53 -14.23
CA SER A 142 3.66 7.82 -13.82
C SER A 142 4.96 8.28 -14.52
N SER A 143 4.87 8.96 -15.67
CA SER A 143 6.03 9.56 -16.36
C SER A 143 6.58 10.81 -15.67
N TRP A 144 5.83 11.39 -14.74
CA TRP A 144 6.19 12.58 -13.95
C TRP A 144 6.52 12.22 -12.50
N ILE A 145 6.22 10.98 -12.09
CA ILE A 145 6.76 10.36 -10.87
C ILE A 145 8.21 9.94 -11.15
N MET A 146 9.07 10.96 -11.30
CA MET A 146 10.53 10.82 -11.37
C MET A 146 11.06 10.18 -10.09
N LYS A 147 12.08 9.35 -10.22
CA LYS A 147 12.80 8.78 -9.07
C LYS A 147 13.74 9.83 -8.49
N ASP A 148 14.13 9.68 -7.23
CA ASP A 148 14.94 10.68 -6.51
C ASP A 148 16.23 11.09 -7.27
N TRP A 149 16.86 10.18 -8.01
CA TRP A 149 18.03 10.51 -8.83
C TRP A 149 17.69 11.29 -10.11
N GLU A 150 16.53 11.06 -10.73
CA GLU A 150 16.05 11.82 -11.90
C GLU A 150 15.69 13.27 -11.52
N MET A 151 15.37 13.52 -10.24
CA MET A 151 15.09 14.87 -9.74
C MET A 151 16.32 15.73 -9.41
N ARG A 152 17.50 15.10 -9.17
CA ARG A 152 18.70 15.83 -8.73
C ARG A 152 19.19 16.83 -9.76
N ASP A 153 19.09 16.45 -11.03
CA ASP A 153 19.56 17.23 -12.18
C ASP A 153 18.49 18.19 -12.74
N LEU A 154 17.31 18.29 -12.10
CA LEU A 154 16.28 19.25 -12.52
C LEU A 154 16.71 20.69 -12.20
N PRO A 155 16.80 21.59 -13.21
CA PRO A 155 17.37 22.92 -13.05
C PRO A 155 16.45 23.95 -12.39
N PHE A 156 15.22 23.59 -11.99
CA PHE A 156 14.30 24.51 -11.31
C PHE A 156 13.62 23.83 -10.11
N ASP A 157 13.66 24.47 -8.96
CA ASP A 157 13.12 23.90 -7.71
C ASP A 157 11.59 23.80 -7.70
N GLN A 158 10.88 24.66 -8.44
CA GLN A 158 9.44 24.60 -8.60
C GLN A 158 8.93 23.26 -9.18
N TYR A 159 9.73 22.59 -10.03
CA TYR A 159 9.37 21.24 -10.52
C TYR A 159 9.55 20.17 -9.44
N LYS A 160 10.56 20.32 -8.58
CA LYS A 160 10.81 19.41 -7.45
C LYS A 160 9.68 19.54 -6.42
N GLU A 161 9.27 20.76 -6.09
CA GLU A 161 8.15 21.03 -5.17
C GLU A 161 6.84 20.41 -5.66
N LYS A 162 6.44 20.70 -6.91
CA LYS A 162 5.23 20.12 -7.53
C LYS A 162 5.26 18.60 -7.61
N HIS A 163 6.42 18.00 -7.82
CA HIS A 163 6.57 16.55 -7.78
C HIS A 163 6.35 15.98 -6.36
N TRP A 164 6.86 16.65 -5.32
CA TRP A 164 6.62 16.22 -3.94
C TRP A 164 5.16 16.41 -3.49
N GLU A 165 4.49 17.46 -3.97
CA GLU A 165 3.03 17.63 -3.83
C GLU A 165 2.28 16.46 -4.48
N ALA A 166 2.65 16.11 -5.72
CA ALA A 166 2.10 14.97 -6.45
C ALA A 166 2.23 13.65 -5.68
N LEU A 167 3.45 13.34 -5.23
CA LEU A 167 3.72 12.17 -4.39
C LEU A 167 2.90 12.18 -3.10
N THR A 168 2.69 13.35 -2.50
CA THR A 168 1.91 13.50 -1.28
C THR A 168 0.44 13.19 -1.53
N GLU A 169 -0.16 13.66 -2.62
CA GLU A 169 -1.51 13.26 -3.02
C GLU A 169 -1.60 11.74 -3.29
N ILE A 170 -0.68 11.19 -4.09
CA ILE A 170 -0.66 9.75 -4.45
C ILE A 170 -0.65 8.87 -3.20
N ILE A 171 0.25 9.17 -2.27
CA ILE A 171 0.44 8.40 -1.03
C ILE A 171 -0.75 8.60 -0.09
N ASN A 172 -1.30 9.82 0.02
CA ASN A 172 -2.49 10.08 0.84
C ASN A 172 -3.76 9.45 0.27
N GLY A 173 -3.91 9.36 -1.06
CA GLY A 173 -5.02 8.64 -1.70
C GLY A 173 -4.95 7.13 -1.48
N PHE A 174 -3.75 6.55 -1.48
CA PHE A 174 -3.57 5.14 -1.11
C PHE A 174 -3.80 4.90 0.39
N TRP A 175 -3.28 5.80 1.24
CA TRP A 175 -3.54 5.80 2.68
C TRP A 175 -5.03 5.87 3.01
N TYR A 176 -5.79 6.73 2.32
CA TYR A 176 -7.25 6.80 2.40
C TYR A 176 -7.91 5.46 2.08
N ALA A 177 -7.50 4.77 1.01
CA ALA A 177 -8.04 3.45 0.68
C ALA A 177 -7.71 2.38 1.76
N LEU A 178 -6.54 2.44 2.38
CA LEU A 178 -6.16 1.55 3.50
C LEU A 178 -6.96 1.86 4.78
N LEU A 179 -7.21 3.13 5.07
CA LEU A 179 -8.07 3.58 6.17
C LEU A 179 -9.51 3.10 5.96
N MET A 180 -10.07 3.27 4.76
CA MET A 180 -11.41 2.77 4.42
C MET A 180 -11.51 1.24 4.51
N LYS A 181 -10.46 0.50 4.12
CA LYS A 181 -10.35 -0.96 4.33
C LYS A 181 -10.43 -1.32 5.81
N LEU A 182 -9.66 -0.63 6.66
CA LEU A 182 -9.66 -0.85 8.12
C LEU A 182 -10.98 -0.46 8.77
N ALA A 183 -11.56 0.68 8.42
CA ALA A 183 -12.79 1.16 9.04
C ALA A 183 -13.99 0.25 8.73
N ASN A 184 -14.17 -0.13 7.47
CA ASN A 184 -15.20 -1.11 7.07
C ASN A 184 -14.99 -2.50 7.69
N ASN A 185 -13.74 -2.92 7.89
CA ASN A 185 -13.39 -4.29 8.25
C ASN A 185 -12.64 -4.36 9.60
N ARG A 186 -13.03 -3.51 10.56
CA ARG A 186 -12.33 -3.27 11.83
C ARG A 186 -11.97 -4.54 12.62
N LYS A 187 -12.87 -5.53 12.62
CA LYS A 187 -12.66 -6.82 13.29
C LYS A 187 -11.66 -7.69 12.52
N GLU A 188 -11.97 -8.05 11.28
CA GLU A 188 -11.18 -9.03 10.52
C GLU A 188 -9.86 -8.43 9.99
N PHE A 189 -9.91 -7.30 9.29
CA PHE A 189 -8.68 -6.66 8.80
C PHE A 189 -7.83 -6.10 9.95
N GLY A 190 -8.47 -5.52 10.97
CA GLY A 190 -7.76 -5.05 12.17
C GLY A 190 -7.02 -6.17 12.91
N LYS A 191 -7.61 -7.38 12.98
CA LYS A 191 -6.96 -8.59 13.51
C LYS A 191 -5.76 -9.00 12.67
N VAL A 192 -5.88 -9.04 11.34
CA VAL A 192 -4.75 -9.30 10.42
C VAL A 192 -3.63 -8.28 10.62
N LEU A 193 -3.97 -7.00 10.63
CA LEU A 193 -3.04 -5.88 10.76
C LEU A 193 -2.24 -5.92 12.08
N LEU A 194 -2.93 -6.15 13.21
CA LEU A 194 -2.30 -6.22 14.53
C LEU A 194 -1.51 -7.50 14.77
N LYS A 195 -1.98 -8.65 14.26
CA LYS A 195 -1.26 -9.95 14.31
C LYS A 195 0.14 -9.83 13.71
N ASN A 196 0.29 -8.98 12.70
CA ASN A 196 1.54 -8.66 12.01
C ASN A 196 2.43 -7.60 12.70
N GLY A 197 2.25 -7.31 14.01
CA GLY A 197 3.23 -6.50 14.73
C GLY A 197 3.24 -6.56 16.26
N ALA A 198 2.43 -7.43 16.88
CA ALA A 198 2.13 -7.40 18.32
C ALA A 198 3.32 -7.69 19.27
N VAL A 199 4.51 -8.07 18.79
CA VAL A 199 5.63 -8.48 19.67
C VAL A 199 6.83 -7.51 19.63
N LYS A 200 7.15 -6.86 18.49
CA LYS A 200 8.28 -5.88 18.42
C LYS A 200 8.18 -4.73 17.38
N GLN A 201 7.00 -4.38 16.85
CA GLN A 201 6.86 -3.33 15.80
C GLN A 201 7.58 -3.62 14.47
N SER A 202 7.73 -4.89 14.09
CA SER A 202 8.28 -5.36 12.80
C SER A 202 7.92 -4.48 11.59
N PRO A 203 8.86 -4.12 10.67
CA PRO A 203 8.50 -3.63 9.34
C PRO A 203 7.52 -4.56 8.61
N ILE A 204 6.67 -3.96 7.80
CA ILE A 204 5.81 -4.65 6.83
C ILE A 204 6.45 -4.38 5.46
N VAL A 205 6.80 -5.43 4.72
CA VAL A 205 7.49 -5.33 3.42
C VAL A 205 6.71 -6.08 2.35
N GLU A 206 6.29 -5.34 1.33
CA GLU A 206 5.62 -5.89 0.15
C GLU A 206 6.68 -6.34 -0.87
N ILE A 207 6.59 -7.59 -1.32
CA ILE A 207 7.44 -8.15 -2.37
C ILE A 207 6.66 -8.08 -3.68
N GLU A 208 7.25 -7.46 -4.69
CA GLU A 208 6.67 -7.40 -6.04
C GLU A 208 6.86 -8.76 -6.75
N LEU A 209 5.74 -9.39 -7.13
CA LEU A 209 5.74 -10.63 -7.92
C LEU A 209 6.19 -10.43 -9.37
N ASP A 210 5.85 -9.29 -9.96
CA ASP A 210 6.25 -9.00 -11.34
C ASP A 210 7.76 -8.71 -11.38
N GLN A 211 8.52 -9.69 -11.86
CA GLN A 211 9.96 -9.60 -11.97
C GLN A 211 10.41 -8.81 -13.21
N ASN A 212 9.52 -8.65 -14.19
CA ASN A 212 9.81 -7.94 -15.44
C ASN A 212 9.62 -6.43 -15.27
N ALA A 213 8.58 -6.02 -14.53
CA ALA A 213 8.27 -4.62 -14.25
C ALA A 213 7.88 -4.37 -12.76
N PRO A 214 8.73 -4.73 -11.78
CA PRO A 214 8.40 -4.60 -10.36
C PRO A 214 8.13 -3.15 -9.98
N SER A 215 7.05 -2.89 -9.24
CA SER A 215 6.78 -1.55 -8.70
C SER A 215 7.67 -1.28 -7.49
N THR A 216 8.94 -0.93 -7.74
CA THR A 216 9.91 -0.56 -6.70
C THR A 216 9.58 0.75 -5.95
N PHE A 217 8.37 1.29 -6.15
CA PHE A 217 7.80 2.39 -5.38
C PHE A 217 6.89 1.85 -4.27
N TRP A 218 5.85 1.08 -4.63
CA TRP A 218 4.90 0.53 -3.66
C TRP A 218 5.50 -0.62 -2.85
N GLY A 219 6.10 -1.61 -3.53
CA GLY A 219 6.79 -2.73 -2.89
C GLY A 219 8.30 -2.71 -3.09
N THR A 220 8.88 -3.90 -3.07
CA THR A 220 10.32 -4.17 -3.23
C THR A 220 10.56 -5.36 -4.14
N ARG A 221 11.65 -5.34 -4.90
CA ARG A 221 12.15 -6.51 -5.63
C ARG A 221 13.30 -7.15 -4.88
N ILE A 222 13.45 -8.47 -5.03
CA ILE A 222 14.58 -9.23 -4.50
C ILE A 222 15.69 -9.27 -5.58
N GLU A 223 16.84 -8.68 -5.28
CA GLU A 223 18.04 -8.73 -6.12
C GLU A 223 18.76 -10.09 -5.97
N SER A 224 19.55 -10.49 -6.97
CA SER A 224 20.27 -11.78 -6.99
C SER A 224 21.27 -11.97 -5.84
N ASN A 225 21.78 -10.88 -5.27
CA ASN A 225 22.68 -10.88 -4.10
C ASN A 225 21.92 -10.91 -2.75
N GLY A 226 20.59 -11.03 -2.77
CA GLY A 226 19.76 -10.99 -1.58
C GLY A 226 19.59 -9.59 -0.97
N MET A 227 19.71 -8.52 -1.76
CA MET A 227 19.21 -7.20 -1.37
C MET A 227 17.72 -7.06 -1.71
N LEU A 228 16.97 -6.39 -0.85
CA LEU A 228 15.65 -5.87 -1.15
C LEU A 228 15.84 -4.44 -1.67
N ARG A 229 15.34 -4.16 -2.88
CA ARG A 229 15.42 -2.84 -3.50
C ARG A 229 14.02 -2.31 -3.81
N GLY A 230 13.75 -1.10 -3.34
CA GLY A 230 12.49 -0.41 -3.53
C GLY A 230 12.13 0.44 -2.32
N LEU A 231 11.24 1.42 -2.52
CA LEU A 231 10.83 2.33 -1.47
C LEU A 231 9.88 1.68 -0.45
N ASN A 232 9.22 0.56 -0.80
CA ASN A 232 8.27 -0.14 0.08
C ASN A 232 7.19 0.79 0.67
N ILE A 233 6.69 1.76 -0.09
CA ILE A 233 5.74 2.76 0.43
C ILE A 233 4.46 2.09 0.94
N GLY A 234 3.96 1.04 0.26
CA GLY A 234 2.77 0.31 0.68
C GLY A 234 2.97 -0.39 2.04
N GLY A 235 4.09 -1.09 2.20
CA GLY A 235 4.47 -1.71 3.46
C GLY A 235 4.71 -0.70 4.61
N LYS A 236 5.39 0.43 4.32
CA LYS A 236 5.60 1.52 5.29
C LYS A 236 4.27 2.12 5.76
N LEU A 237 3.31 2.34 4.86
CA LEU A 237 1.96 2.79 5.20
C LEU A 237 1.23 1.76 6.06
N LEU A 238 1.18 0.48 5.66
CA LEU A 238 0.56 -0.58 6.47
C LEU A 238 1.14 -0.66 7.88
N ALA A 239 2.46 -0.49 8.05
CA ALA A 239 3.09 -0.44 9.36
C ALA A 239 2.63 0.78 10.18
N ARG A 240 2.54 1.97 9.57
CA ARG A 240 2.00 3.18 10.21
C ARG A 240 0.53 3.02 10.60
N LEU A 241 -0.30 2.42 9.75
CA LEU A 241 -1.72 2.17 10.03
C LEU A 241 -1.89 1.22 11.22
N ARG A 242 -1.09 0.14 11.25
CA ARG A 242 -1.06 -0.81 12.37
C ARG A 242 -0.74 -0.13 13.69
N ASP A 243 0.27 0.74 13.68
CA ASP A 243 0.79 1.33 14.91
C ASP A 243 -0.14 2.45 15.43
N LEU A 244 -0.75 3.25 14.53
CA LEU A 244 -1.86 4.15 14.88
C LEU A 244 -3.08 3.39 15.42
N TYR A 245 -3.51 2.31 14.77
CA TYR A 245 -4.65 1.51 15.23
C TYR A 245 -4.40 0.85 16.59
N ARG A 246 -3.16 0.38 16.85
CA ARG A 246 -2.76 -0.10 18.17
C ARG A 246 -2.87 0.99 19.23
N LEU A 247 -2.40 2.21 18.94
CA LEU A 247 -2.49 3.34 19.87
C LEU A 247 -3.95 3.74 20.13
N GLU A 248 -4.81 3.75 19.11
CA GLU A 248 -6.23 4.06 19.26
C GLU A 248 -6.96 3.06 20.18
N LEU A 249 -6.68 1.75 20.01
CA LEU A 249 -7.22 0.70 20.89
C LEU A 249 -6.70 0.80 22.33
N LEU A 250 -5.42 1.18 22.53
CA LEU A 250 -4.84 1.35 23.86
C LEU A 250 -5.40 2.58 24.59
N GLN A 251 -5.62 3.69 23.88
CA GLN A 251 -6.10 4.94 24.49
C GLN A 251 -7.60 4.95 24.79
N LYS A 252 -8.39 4.02 24.23
CA LYS A 252 -9.85 3.84 24.46
C LYS A 252 -10.73 5.08 24.22
N LYS A 253 -10.20 6.14 23.60
CA LYS A 253 -10.88 7.43 23.39
C LYS A 253 -11.07 7.82 21.91
N GLY A 254 -10.69 6.95 20.97
CA GLY A 254 -10.82 7.25 19.53
C GLY A 254 -9.90 8.38 19.04
N THR A 255 -8.83 8.72 19.78
CA THR A 255 -8.01 9.94 19.62
C THR A 255 -7.51 10.23 18.19
N PHE A 256 -7.28 9.20 17.38
CA PHE A 256 -6.77 9.34 16.02
C PHE A 256 -7.88 9.45 14.96
N ASN A 257 -9.13 9.19 15.36
CA ASN A 257 -10.32 9.19 14.53
C ASN A 257 -10.14 8.32 13.27
N LEU A 258 -9.52 7.14 13.38
CA LEU A 258 -9.26 6.26 12.23
C LEU A 258 -10.54 5.71 11.60
N LEU A 259 -11.64 5.72 12.35
CA LEU A 259 -12.97 5.33 11.90
C LEU A 259 -13.80 6.51 11.38
N MET A 260 -13.30 7.75 11.40
CA MET A 260 -13.98 8.92 10.83
C MET A 260 -13.16 9.39 9.63
N VAL A 261 -13.47 8.82 8.47
CA VAL A 261 -12.64 8.90 7.26
C VAL A 261 -13.16 10.00 6.33
N GLN A 262 -12.50 11.15 6.34
CA GLN A 262 -12.66 12.22 5.36
C GLN A 262 -11.71 12.00 4.17
N PRO A 263 -12.07 12.35 2.91
CA PRO A 263 -11.13 12.29 1.79
C PRO A 263 -9.93 13.25 1.98
N PRO A 264 -8.72 12.90 1.52
CA PRO A 264 -7.49 13.71 1.69
C PRO A 264 -7.44 15.01 0.87
N PHE A 265 -8.22 15.09 -0.21
CA PHE A 265 -8.34 16.20 -1.15
C PHE A 265 -9.70 16.08 -1.87
N ASN A 266 -10.05 16.99 -2.79
CA ASN A 266 -11.30 16.82 -3.54
C ASN A 266 -11.23 15.56 -4.44
N ILE A 267 -12.08 14.58 -4.14
CA ILE A 267 -12.21 13.33 -4.88
C ILE A 267 -13.65 13.16 -5.29
N GLU A 268 -13.86 12.94 -6.59
CA GLU A 268 -15.13 12.56 -7.17
C GLU A 268 -15.02 11.15 -7.76
N ILE A 269 -16.03 10.32 -7.49
CA ILE A 269 -16.19 8.99 -8.09
C ILE A 269 -17.62 8.90 -8.62
N PHE A 270 -17.79 8.33 -9.81
CA PHE A 270 -19.09 8.18 -10.48
C PHE A 270 -19.85 9.52 -10.63
N GLY A 271 -19.11 10.62 -10.86
CA GLY A 271 -19.67 11.97 -11.00
C GLY A 271 -20.15 12.63 -9.69
N GLY A 272 -19.86 12.05 -8.52
CA GLY A 272 -20.22 12.63 -7.22
C GLY A 272 -19.03 12.74 -6.26
N PRO A 273 -19.01 13.73 -5.36
CA PRO A 273 -17.94 13.86 -4.36
C PRO A 273 -18.01 12.72 -3.33
N ILE A 274 -16.84 12.30 -2.84
CA ILE A 274 -16.75 11.37 -1.71
C ILE A 274 -17.15 12.10 -0.41
N PRO A 275 -18.09 11.57 0.39
CA PRO A 275 -18.45 12.17 1.68
C PRO A 275 -17.44 11.78 2.77
N GLU A 276 -17.43 12.54 3.87
CA GLU A 276 -16.87 12.02 5.12
C GLU A 276 -17.72 10.83 5.60
N VAL A 277 -17.06 9.76 6.08
CA VAL A 277 -17.75 8.55 6.56
C VAL A 277 -17.33 8.20 7.97
N ASN A 278 -18.30 8.15 8.88
CA ASN A 278 -18.11 7.76 10.28
C ASN A 278 -18.51 6.28 10.48
N TYR A 279 -17.55 5.46 10.92
CA TYR A 279 -17.69 4.03 11.22
C TYR A 279 -17.54 3.75 12.73
N ASN A 280 -17.81 4.76 13.58
CA ASN A 280 -17.91 4.58 15.03
C ASN A 280 -19.30 4.10 15.48
N GLU A 281 -20.29 4.10 14.58
CA GLU A 281 -21.68 3.66 14.79
C GLU A 281 -21.85 2.15 14.59
#